data_AF-A0A8C5EYM6-F1
#
_entry.id   AF-A0A8C5EYM6-F1
#
_cell.length_a   1.000
_cell.length_b   1.000
_cell.length_c   1.000
_cell.angle_alpha   90.00
_cell.angle_beta   90.00
_cell.angle_gamma   90.00
#
_symmetry.space_group_name_H-M   'P 1'
#
loop_
_entity.id
_entity.type
_entity.pdbx_description
1 polymer ?
#
loop_
_entity_poly.entity_id
_entity_poly.type
_entity_poly.pdbx_seq_one_letter_code
_entity_poly.pdbx_strand_id
1 'polypeptide(L)'
;TASRFRSSYQALRGVLVHLWGVYSSPAPWGRDLLTLLCLCFTLSVVTGFLLHHWLSHTLRYQHTASLQTSCVHSLVLFLVTSLSHPLRCVLTLTLPTVCTKQGRKLLLSTSIMVLVLNVVPNISLNVGAVTRVLKCTAEGFTRTLLNSSHPLNQVRQDLVDEVIRVKREDLSMVKTLRTLNHVTRVDVSQVRSRLEKMISQIEDDFSQATSVLKDYKLMSNRVLAAVFVVLLIVESARYLKSYLMVVQVQNKDLVQRKAPDGGQRPSCEVTGQEVTSSFLSLFLVTLHYVSMLLLLLMDYIVYHIVQIIVPWFMDFPPTSAVISVDYTVSWFPPVLCLLPKSCYSRELTSFHKDYRWDFSPEPELCHVTTSPPNPGVVLLLGFLWILSYCLVFLEVYAKRLRRNISASFFREQEEERSGGLQRNRGKVGKMKKNKDMLSFVTL
;
A
#
# COMPACT_ATOMS: atom_id res chain seq x y z
N THR A 1 -9.76 -0.61 -52.77
CA THR A 1 -9.03 -0.67 -51.48
C THR A 1 -9.63 -1.70 -50.52
N ALA A 2 -10.95 -1.73 -50.29
CA ALA A 2 -11.61 -2.72 -49.42
C ALA A 2 -11.43 -4.21 -49.83
N SER A 3 -11.36 -4.52 -51.13
CA SER A 3 -11.15 -5.89 -51.65
C SER A 3 -9.75 -6.45 -51.37
N ARG A 4 -8.71 -5.62 -51.54
CA ARG A 4 -7.32 -5.99 -51.19
C ARG A 4 -7.14 -6.19 -49.69
N PHE A 5 -7.79 -5.37 -48.87
CA PHE A 5 -7.77 -5.49 -47.41
C PHE A 5 -8.42 -6.81 -46.95
N ARG A 6 -9.56 -7.19 -47.56
CA ARG A 6 -10.27 -8.44 -47.26
C ARG A 6 -9.46 -9.68 -47.66
N SER A 7 -8.81 -9.64 -48.82
CA SER A 7 -7.93 -10.71 -49.30
C SER A 7 -6.70 -10.89 -48.40
N SER A 8 -6.03 -9.80 -48.03
CA SER A 8 -4.88 -9.84 -47.10
C SER A 8 -5.27 -10.37 -45.72
N TYR A 9 -6.43 -9.97 -45.19
CA TYR A 9 -6.94 -10.49 -43.92
C TYR A 9 -7.23 -12.00 -43.96
N GLN A 10 -7.81 -12.49 -45.05
CA GLN A 10 -8.08 -13.92 -45.23
C GLN A 10 -6.78 -14.75 -45.34
N ALA A 11 -5.79 -14.25 -46.08
CA ALA A 11 -4.48 -14.88 -46.19
C ALA A 11 -3.78 -14.94 -44.82
N LEU A 12 -3.75 -13.83 -44.08
CA LEU A 12 -3.17 -13.76 -42.74
C LEU A 12 -3.86 -14.72 -41.77
N ARG A 13 -5.20 -14.77 -41.80
CA ARG A 13 -5.98 -15.70 -40.98
C ARG A 13 -5.64 -17.16 -41.30
N GLY A 14 -5.50 -17.51 -42.59
CA GLY A 14 -5.11 -18.85 -43.02
C GLY A 14 -3.75 -19.26 -42.46
N VAL A 15 -2.76 -18.36 -42.56
CA VAL A 15 -1.41 -18.59 -42.02
C VAL A 15 -1.45 -18.76 -40.49
N LEU A 16 -2.15 -17.88 -39.76
CA LEU A 16 -2.24 -17.97 -38.30
C LEU A 16 -2.90 -19.28 -37.82
N VAL A 17 -3.96 -19.73 -38.51
CA VAL A 17 -4.62 -21.00 -38.20
C VAL A 17 -3.69 -22.18 -38.46
N HIS A 18 -2.92 -22.15 -39.56
CA HIS A 18 -1.95 -23.19 -39.86
C HIS A 18 -0.82 -23.24 -38.81
N LEU A 19 -0.21 -22.10 -38.48
CA LEU A 19 0.84 -22.00 -37.46
C LEU A 19 0.33 -22.45 -36.08
N TRP A 20 -0.89 -22.06 -35.70
CA TRP A 20 -1.52 -22.52 -34.46
C TRP A 20 -1.75 -24.05 -34.44
N GLY A 21 -2.18 -24.61 -35.58
CA GLY A 21 -2.36 -26.05 -35.74
C GLY A 21 -1.05 -26.82 -35.56
N VAL A 22 0.04 -26.36 -36.19
CA VAL A 22 1.37 -26.96 -36.04
C VAL A 22 1.87 -26.84 -34.59
N TYR A 23 1.73 -25.67 -33.97
CA TYR A 23 2.18 -25.42 -32.60
C TYR A 23 1.46 -26.27 -31.53
N SER A 24 0.16 -26.52 -31.72
CA SER A 24 -0.67 -27.29 -30.80
C SER A 24 -0.61 -28.81 -31.01
N SER A 25 -0.03 -29.27 -32.12
CA SER A 25 0.08 -30.70 -32.44
C SER A 25 1.05 -31.44 -31.50
N PRO A 26 0.73 -32.67 -31.04
CA PRO A 26 1.61 -33.47 -30.19
C PRO A 26 2.81 -34.05 -30.95
N ALA A 27 2.64 -34.46 -32.20
CA ALA A 27 3.68 -35.12 -33.00
C ALA A 27 3.72 -34.56 -34.45
N PRO A 28 4.40 -33.43 -34.68
CA PRO A 28 4.61 -32.92 -36.04
C PRO A 28 5.71 -33.72 -36.76
N TRP A 29 5.54 -33.94 -38.06
CA TRP A 29 6.48 -34.69 -38.90
C TRP A 29 6.91 -33.88 -40.14
N GLY A 30 8.12 -34.12 -40.64
CA GLY A 30 8.63 -33.51 -41.86
C GLY A 30 8.75 -31.97 -41.78
N ARG A 31 8.13 -31.25 -42.73
CA ARG A 31 8.17 -29.78 -42.79
C ARG A 31 7.53 -29.09 -41.58
N ASP A 32 6.56 -29.73 -40.95
CA ASP A 32 5.87 -29.17 -39.78
C ASP A 32 6.77 -29.16 -38.53
N LEU A 33 7.75 -30.07 -38.46
CA LEU A 33 8.75 -30.10 -37.38
C LEU A 33 9.66 -28.86 -37.45
N LEU A 34 10.15 -28.51 -38.65
CA LEU A 34 10.96 -27.31 -38.84
C LEU A 34 10.15 -26.05 -38.49
N THR A 35 8.89 -25.98 -38.93
CA THR A 35 7.99 -24.87 -38.59
C THR A 35 7.76 -24.76 -37.07
N LEU A 36 7.55 -25.88 -36.37
CA LEU A 36 7.44 -25.89 -34.91
C LEU A 36 8.72 -25.37 -34.25
N LEU A 37 9.88 -25.85 -34.67
CA LEU A 37 11.18 -25.41 -34.12
C LEU A 37 11.38 -23.90 -34.33
N CYS A 38 11.06 -23.37 -35.51
CA CYS A 38 11.10 -21.94 -35.78
C CYS A 38 10.11 -21.14 -34.89
N LEU A 39 8.89 -21.65 -34.66
CA LEU A 39 7.92 -21.01 -33.76
C LEU A 39 8.40 -21.01 -32.30
N CYS A 40 8.93 -22.12 -31.81
CA CYS A 40 9.49 -22.21 -30.46
C CYS A 40 10.71 -21.31 -30.30
N PHE A 41 11.60 -21.26 -31.31
CA PHE A 41 12.77 -20.40 -31.30
C PHE A 41 12.38 -18.92 -31.25
N THR A 42 11.49 -18.48 -32.13
CA THR A 42 11.02 -17.08 -32.15
C THR A 42 10.34 -16.69 -30.84
N LEU A 43 9.48 -17.56 -30.27
CA LEU A 43 8.88 -17.35 -28.96
C LEU A 43 9.94 -17.21 -27.86
N SER A 44 10.96 -18.07 -27.86
CA SER A 44 12.04 -18.05 -26.87
C SER A 44 12.91 -16.78 -26.95
N VAL A 45 13.22 -16.32 -28.16
CA VAL A 45 14.01 -15.10 -28.37
C VAL A 45 13.24 -13.86 -27.92
N VAL A 46 11.95 -13.77 -28.29
CA VAL A 46 11.10 -12.63 -27.90
C VAL A 46 10.92 -12.56 -26.39
N THR A 47 10.61 -13.69 -25.75
CA THR A 47 10.45 -13.75 -24.28
C THR A 47 11.76 -13.50 -23.54
N GLY A 48 12.88 -14.01 -24.05
CA GLY A 48 14.23 -13.71 -23.57
C GLY A 48 14.57 -12.23 -23.61
N PHE A 49 14.33 -11.58 -24.76
CA PHE A 49 14.56 -10.15 -24.92
C PHE A 49 13.71 -9.32 -23.95
N LEU A 50 12.42 -9.65 -23.82
CA LEU A 50 11.52 -9.01 -22.85
C LEU A 50 12.02 -9.20 -21.41
N LEU A 51 12.48 -10.40 -21.07
CA LEU A 51 13.04 -10.68 -19.74
C LEU A 51 14.32 -9.88 -19.48
N HIS A 52 15.22 -9.77 -20.46
CA HIS A 52 16.44 -8.96 -20.35
C HIS A 52 16.12 -7.48 -20.11
N HIS A 53 15.20 -6.94 -20.92
CA HIS A 53 14.77 -5.55 -20.77
C HIS A 53 14.15 -5.31 -19.39
N TRP A 54 13.30 -6.22 -18.92
CA TRP A 54 12.69 -6.11 -17.60
C TRP A 54 13.71 -6.22 -16.46
N LEU A 55 14.63 -7.19 -16.51
CA LEU A 55 15.70 -7.34 -15.51
C LEU A 55 16.65 -6.14 -15.47
N SER A 56 17.03 -5.63 -16.64
CA SER A 56 17.99 -4.52 -16.78
C SER A 56 17.37 -3.16 -16.48
N HIS A 57 16.27 -2.80 -17.16
CA HIS A 57 15.69 -1.46 -17.04
C HIS A 57 14.71 -1.32 -15.87
N THR A 58 13.90 -2.33 -15.60
CA THR A 58 12.86 -2.25 -14.55
C THR A 58 13.42 -2.66 -13.19
N LEU A 59 14.12 -3.80 -13.12
CA LEU A 59 14.62 -4.35 -11.85
C LEU A 59 16.07 -3.93 -11.55
N ARG A 60 16.71 -3.17 -12.44
CA ARG A 60 18.08 -2.63 -12.28
C ARG A 60 19.11 -3.69 -11.84
N TYR A 61 19.04 -4.88 -12.41
CA TYR A 61 20.11 -5.87 -12.27
C TYR A 61 21.34 -5.44 -13.09
N GLN A 62 22.52 -5.89 -12.67
CA GLN A 62 23.74 -5.70 -13.44
C GLN A 62 23.58 -6.29 -14.85
N HIS A 63 24.08 -5.58 -15.87
CA HIS A 63 23.90 -5.97 -17.27
C HIS A 63 24.35 -7.40 -17.57
N THR A 64 25.48 -7.84 -17.00
CA THR A 64 26.03 -9.19 -17.17
C THR A 64 25.09 -10.26 -16.60
N ALA A 65 24.59 -10.07 -15.39
CA ALA A 65 23.64 -10.99 -14.74
C ALA A 65 22.29 -11.04 -15.49
N SER A 66 21.79 -9.89 -15.95
CA SER A 66 20.56 -9.79 -16.75
C SER A 66 20.70 -10.53 -18.09
N LEU A 67 21.83 -10.35 -18.78
CA LEU A 67 22.11 -11.02 -20.05
C LEU A 67 22.22 -12.54 -19.86
N GLN A 68 23.03 -13.00 -18.91
CA GLN A 68 23.19 -14.43 -18.61
C GLN A 68 21.85 -15.09 -18.27
N THR A 69 21.06 -14.49 -17.38
CA THR A 69 19.75 -15.02 -16.98
C THR A 69 18.78 -15.10 -18.17
N SER A 70 18.77 -14.07 -19.02
CA SER A 70 17.93 -14.05 -20.23
C SER A 70 18.35 -15.12 -21.24
N CYS A 71 19.64 -15.29 -21.51
CA CYS A 71 20.14 -16.33 -22.41
C CYS A 71 19.78 -17.73 -21.90
N VAL A 72 20.03 -18.00 -20.62
CA VAL A 72 19.67 -19.29 -19.98
C VAL A 72 18.17 -19.52 -20.05
N HIS A 73 17.35 -18.52 -19.72
CA HIS A 73 15.90 -18.60 -19.83
C HIS A 73 15.44 -18.93 -21.24
N SER A 74 16.00 -18.27 -22.25
CA SER A 74 15.64 -18.46 -23.66
C SER A 74 15.97 -19.87 -24.13
N LEU A 75 17.16 -20.36 -23.78
CA LEU A 75 17.58 -21.73 -24.09
C LEU A 75 16.67 -22.77 -23.43
N VAL A 76 16.40 -22.63 -22.13
CA VAL A 76 15.52 -23.54 -21.40
C VAL A 76 14.11 -23.51 -21.97
N LEU A 77 13.57 -22.32 -22.26
CA LEU A 77 12.23 -22.18 -22.83
C LEU A 77 12.13 -22.80 -24.22
N PHE A 78 13.14 -22.63 -25.07
CA PHE A 78 13.22 -23.26 -26.38
C PHE A 78 13.20 -24.79 -26.27
N LEU A 79 14.05 -25.36 -25.41
CA LEU A 79 14.12 -26.82 -25.22
C LEU A 79 12.81 -27.37 -24.65
N VAL A 80 12.27 -26.72 -23.63
CA VAL A 80 11.02 -27.15 -22.98
C VAL A 80 9.84 -27.09 -23.96
N THR A 81 9.71 -26.01 -24.73
CA THR A 81 8.61 -25.86 -25.69
C THR A 81 8.76 -26.75 -26.92
N SER A 82 9.97 -26.98 -27.41
CA SER A 82 10.16 -27.88 -28.56
C SER A 82 9.91 -29.35 -28.19
N LEU A 83 10.40 -29.79 -27.03
CA LEU A 83 10.39 -31.20 -26.63
C LEU A 83 9.13 -31.63 -25.87
N SER A 84 8.48 -30.73 -25.13
CA SER A 84 7.36 -31.09 -24.25
C SER A 84 6.05 -30.43 -24.66
N HIS A 85 5.20 -31.20 -25.33
CA HIS A 85 3.84 -30.80 -25.69
C HIS A 85 2.98 -30.28 -24.52
N PRO A 86 2.90 -30.94 -23.34
CA PRO A 86 2.11 -30.41 -22.23
C PRO A 86 2.67 -29.10 -21.68
N LEU A 87 4.01 -28.93 -21.66
CA LEU A 87 4.61 -27.68 -21.19
C LEU A 87 4.39 -26.52 -22.17
N ARG A 88 4.37 -26.76 -23.50
CA ARG A 88 3.89 -25.77 -24.47
C ARG A 88 2.50 -25.26 -24.11
N CYS A 89 1.58 -26.18 -23.80
CA CYS A 89 0.22 -25.84 -23.44
C CYS A 89 0.19 -25.00 -22.15
N VAL A 90 0.89 -25.41 -21.09
CA VAL A 90 0.96 -24.67 -19.83
C VAL A 90 1.49 -23.25 -20.06
N LEU A 91 2.55 -23.09 -20.83
CA LEU A 91 3.13 -21.78 -21.13
C LEU A 91 2.15 -20.90 -21.91
N THR A 92 1.45 -21.46 -22.90
CA THR A 92 0.41 -20.72 -23.63
C THR A 92 -0.80 -20.39 -22.77
N LEU A 93 -1.12 -21.21 -21.77
CA LEU A 93 -2.17 -20.96 -20.78
C LEU A 93 -1.82 -19.85 -19.78
N THR A 94 -0.53 -19.47 -19.63
CA THR A 94 -0.15 -18.36 -18.73
C THR A 94 -0.78 -17.04 -19.17
N LEU A 95 -0.80 -16.76 -20.48
CA LEU A 95 -1.35 -15.52 -21.07
C LEU A 95 -2.82 -15.29 -20.68
N PRO A 96 -3.78 -16.19 -20.97
CA PRO A 96 -5.15 -16.01 -20.53
C PRO A 96 -5.29 -16.13 -19.01
N THR A 97 -4.38 -16.82 -18.30
CA THR A 97 -4.42 -16.90 -16.82
C THR A 97 -4.12 -15.54 -16.17
N VAL A 98 -3.30 -14.69 -16.79
CA VAL A 98 -3.15 -13.28 -16.37
C VAL A 98 -4.50 -12.57 -16.38
N CYS A 99 -5.36 -12.84 -17.36
CA CYS A 99 -6.67 -12.22 -17.46
C CYS A 99 -7.74 -12.82 -16.53
N THR A 100 -7.34 -13.54 -15.46
CA THR A 100 -8.27 -14.15 -14.50
C THR A 100 -8.15 -13.50 -13.11
N LYS A 101 -8.84 -14.08 -12.11
CA LYS A 101 -8.77 -13.63 -10.70
C LYS A 101 -7.32 -13.53 -10.20
N GLN A 102 -6.43 -14.37 -10.71
CA GLN A 102 -5.02 -14.47 -10.35
C GLN A 102 -4.27 -13.20 -10.76
N GLY A 103 -4.43 -12.73 -12.00
CA GLY A 103 -3.80 -11.47 -12.41
C GLY A 103 -4.44 -10.25 -11.75
N ARG A 104 -5.75 -10.28 -11.42
CA ARG A 104 -6.33 -9.21 -10.58
C ARG A 104 -5.70 -9.14 -9.18
N LYS A 105 -5.50 -10.29 -8.53
CA LYS A 105 -4.80 -10.33 -7.22
C LYS A 105 -3.41 -9.70 -7.31
N LEU A 106 -2.70 -9.92 -8.42
CA LEU A 106 -1.44 -9.23 -8.68
C LEU A 106 -1.65 -7.72 -8.78
N LEU A 107 -2.56 -7.25 -9.65
CA LEU A 107 -2.76 -5.80 -9.85
C LEU A 107 -3.10 -5.09 -8.54
N LEU A 108 -3.92 -5.72 -7.69
CA LEU A 108 -4.23 -5.23 -6.35
C LEU A 108 -2.97 -5.18 -5.48
N SER A 109 -2.21 -6.28 -5.40
CA SER A 109 -0.95 -6.34 -4.63
C SER A 109 0.09 -5.31 -5.10
N THR A 110 0.28 -5.15 -6.40
CA THR A 110 1.15 -4.13 -7.00
C THR A 110 0.65 -2.72 -6.68
N SER A 111 -0.66 -2.49 -6.69
CA SER A 111 -1.24 -1.19 -6.32
C SER A 111 -0.95 -0.85 -4.85
N ILE A 112 -1.12 -1.82 -3.93
CA ILE A 112 -0.75 -1.67 -2.51
C ILE A 112 0.74 -1.34 -2.39
N MET A 113 1.59 -2.09 -3.10
CA MET A 113 3.04 -1.89 -3.06
C MET A 113 3.43 -0.48 -3.53
N VAL A 114 2.88 -0.02 -4.65
CA VAL A 114 3.12 1.33 -5.17
C VAL A 114 2.67 2.39 -4.16
N LEU A 115 1.53 2.21 -3.50
CA LEU A 115 1.05 3.12 -2.47
C LEU A 115 1.98 3.15 -1.25
N VAL A 116 2.31 1.99 -0.68
CA VAL A 116 3.19 1.88 0.50
C VAL A 116 4.58 2.44 0.23
N LEU A 117 5.11 2.30 -0.99
CA LEU A 117 6.47 2.73 -1.31
C LEU A 117 6.58 4.18 -1.79
N ASN A 118 5.46 4.87 -2.07
CA ASN A 118 5.49 6.24 -2.55
C ASN A 118 4.65 7.18 -1.67
N VAL A 119 3.43 6.77 -1.32
CA VAL A 119 2.48 7.62 -0.59
C VAL A 119 2.80 7.64 0.91
N VAL A 120 3.05 6.47 1.52
CA VAL A 120 3.36 6.39 2.95
C VAL A 120 4.63 7.18 3.31
N PRO A 121 5.77 7.00 2.60
CA PRO A 121 6.95 7.85 2.81
C PRO A 121 6.68 9.33 2.59
N ASN A 122 5.84 9.71 1.62
CA ASN A 122 5.52 11.11 1.35
C ASN A 122 4.74 11.75 2.51
N ILE A 123 3.73 11.05 3.03
CA ILE A 123 3.00 11.43 4.24
C ILE A 123 3.99 11.58 5.40
N SER A 124 4.84 10.58 5.63
CA SER A 124 5.82 10.62 6.73
C SER A 124 6.81 11.78 6.60
N LEU A 125 7.25 12.13 5.39
CA LEU A 125 8.12 13.29 5.16
C LEU A 125 7.40 14.61 5.47
N ASN A 126 6.13 14.74 5.06
CA ASN A 126 5.33 15.93 5.34
C ASN A 126 4.98 16.06 6.84
N VAL A 127 4.65 14.96 7.51
CA VAL A 127 4.46 14.94 8.98
C VAL A 127 5.79 15.27 9.69
N GLY A 128 6.89 14.68 9.23
CA GLY A 128 8.23 14.96 9.77
C GLY A 128 8.63 16.43 9.61
N ALA A 129 8.21 17.10 8.52
CA ALA A 129 8.38 18.54 8.36
C ALA A 129 7.68 19.32 9.48
N VAL A 130 6.43 19.00 9.82
CA VAL A 130 5.71 19.63 10.94
C VAL A 130 6.40 19.34 12.27
N THR A 131 6.85 18.10 12.49
CA THR A 131 7.59 17.74 13.71
C THR A 131 8.89 18.51 13.85
N ARG A 132 9.64 18.74 12.76
CA ARG A 132 10.87 19.55 12.79
C ARG A 132 10.58 21.01 13.10
N VAL A 133 9.54 21.61 12.51
CA VAL A 133 9.16 22.98 12.85
C VAL A 133 8.75 23.06 14.33
N LEU A 134 7.89 22.15 14.79
CA LEU A 134 7.50 22.07 16.20
C LEU A 134 8.70 21.93 17.14
N LYS A 135 9.70 21.13 16.76
CA LYS A 135 10.98 21.01 17.48
C LYS A 135 11.69 22.35 17.58
N CYS A 136 11.97 22.99 16.44
CA CYS A 136 12.69 24.26 16.40
C CYS A 136 11.95 25.35 17.19
N THR A 137 10.63 25.44 17.03
CA THR A 137 9.78 26.36 17.79
C THR A 137 9.84 26.05 19.28
N ALA A 138 9.72 24.77 19.68
CA ALA A 138 9.80 24.37 21.09
C ALA A 138 11.20 24.56 21.69
N GLU A 139 12.27 24.32 20.94
CA GLU A 139 13.66 24.58 21.33
C GLU A 139 13.87 26.08 21.53
N GLY A 140 13.39 26.93 20.62
CA GLY A 140 13.42 28.39 20.77
C GLY A 140 12.66 28.86 22.01
N PHE A 141 11.42 28.37 22.20
CA PHE A 141 10.64 28.65 23.40
C PHE A 141 11.35 28.19 24.67
N THR A 142 11.88 26.96 24.68
CA THR A 142 12.56 26.37 25.83
C THR A 142 13.86 27.10 26.13
N ARG A 143 14.62 27.51 25.12
CA ARG A 143 15.84 28.28 25.26
C ARG A 143 15.54 29.62 25.91
N THR A 144 14.51 30.33 25.46
CA THR A 144 14.16 31.65 26.02
C THR A 144 13.45 31.52 27.37
N LEU A 145 12.59 30.50 27.55
CA LEU A 145 11.81 30.27 28.76
C LEU A 145 12.61 29.65 29.89
N LEU A 146 13.49 28.69 29.62
CA LEU A 146 14.39 28.12 30.63
C LEU A 146 15.64 28.97 30.85
N ASN A 147 15.91 29.97 30.00
CA ASN A 147 16.80 31.07 30.36
C ASN A 147 16.14 32.14 31.25
N SER A 148 15.00 31.81 31.88
CA SER A 148 14.34 32.62 32.92
C SER A 148 15.09 32.66 34.26
N SER A 149 16.28 32.06 34.33
CA SER A 149 17.13 32.12 35.52
C SER A 149 17.36 33.56 35.99
N HIS A 150 17.52 34.52 35.08
CA HIS A 150 17.68 35.93 35.43
C HIS A 150 16.43 36.54 36.08
N PRO A 151 15.23 36.58 35.44
CA PRO A 151 14.04 37.15 36.05
C PRO A 151 13.62 36.40 37.33
N LEU A 152 13.73 35.07 37.40
CA LEU A 152 13.41 34.30 38.61
C LEU A 152 14.36 34.60 39.78
N ASN A 153 15.66 34.77 39.50
CA ASN A 153 16.61 35.18 40.53
C ASN A 153 16.41 36.64 40.96
N GLN A 154 15.96 37.51 40.06
CA GLN A 154 15.64 38.91 40.35
C GLN A 154 14.40 39.03 41.25
N VAL A 155 13.32 38.30 40.93
CA VAL A 155 12.11 38.20 41.79
C VAL A 155 12.48 37.80 43.21
N ARG A 156 13.34 36.78 43.33
CA ARG A 156 13.83 36.27 44.60
C ARG A 156 14.65 37.31 45.37
N GLN A 157 15.58 37.99 44.69
CA GLN A 157 16.41 39.04 45.31
C GLN A 157 15.56 40.19 45.84
N ASP A 158 14.66 40.72 45.01
CA ASP A 158 13.78 41.84 45.37
C ASP A 158 12.87 41.49 46.56
N LEU A 159 12.32 40.27 46.61
CA LEU A 159 11.51 39.81 47.75
C LEU A 159 12.34 39.71 49.04
N VAL A 160 13.58 39.22 48.95
CA VAL A 160 14.48 39.12 50.10
C VAL A 160 14.88 40.51 50.60
N ASP A 161 15.20 41.44 49.70
CA ASP A 161 15.58 42.81 50.04
C ASP A 161 14.44 43.58 50.73
N GLU A 162 13.21 43.40 50.24
CA GLU A 162 12.05 44.05 50.85
C GLU A 162 11.72 43.48 52.24
N VAL A 163 11.95 42.19 52.46
CA VAL A 163 11.82 41.60 53.81
C VAL A 163 12.93 42.07 54.76
N ILE A 164 14.16 42.23 54.26
CA ILE A 164 15.28 42.75 55.07
C ILE A 164 15.06 44.21 55.49
N ARG A 165 14.34 45.00 54.68
CA ARG A 165 13.95 46.39 55.01
C ARG A 165 13.02 46.49 56.21
N VAL A 166 12.27 45.44 56.53
CA VAL A 166 11.50 45.35 57.77
C VAL A 166 12.49 45.17 58.94
N LYS A 167 13.01 46.29 59.41
CA LYS A 167 14.12 46.44 60.38
C LYS A 167 13.72 46.03 61.81
N ARG A 168 13.30 44.78 62.00
CA ARG A 168 13.19 44.12 63.31
C ARG A 168 13.99 42.82 63.26
N GLU A 169 15.13 42.84 63.95
CA GLU A 169 16.10 41.75 63.99
C GLU A 169 15.56 40.46 64.66
N ASP A 170 14.42 40.55 65.35
CA ASP A 170 13.79 39.45 66.10
C ASP A 170 12.75 38.62 65.32
N LEU A 171 12.44 38.96 64.06
CA LEU A 171 11.51 38.14 63.26
C LEU A 171 12.23 36.88 62.73
N SER A 172 11.83 35.71 63.23
CA SER A 172 12.27 34.39 62.74
C SER A 172 12.15 34.24 61.21
N MET A 173 11.18 34.95 60.61
CA MET A 173 10.94 35.05 59.17
C MET A 173 12.14 35.62 58.38
N VAL A 174 12.80 36.68 58.88
CA VAL A 174 13.95 37.32 58.21
C VAL A 174 15.14 36.36 58.17
N LYS A 175 15.33 35.56 59.23
CA LYS A 175 16.39 34.54 59.30
C LYS A 175 16.14 33.43 58.30
N THR A 176 14.92 32.88 58.22
CA THR A 176 14.55 31.81 57.28
C THR A 176 14.71 32.23 55.81
N LEU A 177 14.35 33.48 55.48
CA LEU A 177 14.45 34.01 54.12
C LEU A 177 15.89 34.34 53.69
N ARG A 178 16.76 34.77 54.61
CA ARG A 178 18.21 34.84 54.33
C ARG A 178 18.80 33.48 54.00
N THR A 179 18.41 32.43 54.74
CA THR A 179 18.83 31.06 54.45
C THR A 179 18.29 30.60 53.10
N LEU A 180 17.05 30.95 52.77
CA LEU A 180 16.45 30.68 51.46
C LEU A 180 17.28 31.32 50.34
N ASN A 181 17.72 32.59 50.47
CA ASN A 181 18.55 33.29 49.47
C ASN A 181 19.93 32.65 49.23
N HIS A 182 20.47 31.91 50.21
CA HIS A 182 21.77 31.27 50.04
C HIS A 182 21.68 29.87 49.40
N VAL A 183 20.55 29.17 49.57
CA VAL A 183 20.44 27.73 49.23
C VAL A 183 19.72 27.46 47.90
N THR A 184 18.74 28.29 47.51
CA THR A 184 17.88 28.00 46.34
C THR A 184 18.32 28.69 45.05
N ARG A 185 19.32 28.13 44.35
CA ARG A 185 19.59 28.48 42.94
C ARG A 185 18.67 27.66 42.05
N VAL A 186 17.80 28.32 41.28
CA VAL A 186 16.90 27.64 40.34
C VAL A 186 17.67 27.34 39.05
N ASP A 187 17.91 26.04 38.78
CA ASP A 187 18.50 25.54 37.53
C ASP A 187 17.46 24.68 36.79
N VAL A 188 17.30 24.95 35.50
CA VAL A 188 16.32 24.33 34.59
C VAL A 188 16.99 23.53 33.46
N SER A 189 18.31 23.35 33.52
CA SER A 189 19.12 22.61 32.54
C SER A 189 18.65 21.16 32.30
N GLN A 190 18.19 20.48 33.34
CA GLN A 190 17.72 19.09 33.24
C GLN A 190 16.40 18.96 32.46
N VAL A 191 15.49 19.93 32.63
CA VAL A 191 14.21 19.98 31.90
C VAL A 191 14.47 20.18 30.41
N ARG A 192 15.39 21.10 30.08
CA ARG A 192 15.87 21.34 28.72
C ARG A 192 16.39 20.04 28.07
N SER A 193 17.32 19.35 28.76
CA SER A 193 17.94 18.13 28.24
C SER A 193 16.93 17.00 28.00
N ARG A 194 15.93 16.81 28.88
CA ARG A 194 14.90 15.79 28.69
C ARG A 194 14.00 16.08 27.48
N LEU A 195 13.65 17.34 27.28
CA LEU A 195 12.78 17.75 26.17
C LEU A 195 13.50 17.58 24.82
N GLU A 196 14.75 18.04 24.71
CA GLU A 196 15.60 17.85 23.51
C GLU A 196 15.73 16.35 23.17
N LYS A 197 15.93 15.50 24.18
CA LYS A 197 16.06 14.05 23.99
C LYS A 197 14.77 13.39 23.47
N MET A 198 13.60 13.72 24.03
CA MET A 198 12.33 13.15 23.56
C MET A 198 12.04 13.54 22.11
N ILE A 199 12.30 14.79 21.74
CA ILE A 199 12.02 15.27 20.39
C ILE A 199 12.97 14.64 19.36
N SER A 200 14.24 14.45 19.72
CA SER A 200 15.20 13.74 18.86
C SER A 200 14.82 12.28 18.62
N GLN A 201 14.26 11.60 19.62
CA GLN A 201 13.82 10.20 19.46
C GLN A 201 12.70 10.06 18.42
N ILE A 202 11.73 10.97 18.42
CA ILE A 202 10.63 10.95 17.46
C ILE A 202 11.17 11.13 16.02
N GLU A 203 12.08 12.07 15.81
CA GLU A 203 12.68 12.30 14.49
C GLU A 203 13.46 11.09 13.97
N ASP A 204 14.28 10.47 14.83
CA ASP A 204 15.04 9.28 14.49
C ASP A 204 14.12 8.11 14.12
N ASP A 205 13.05 7.85 14.89
CA ASP A 205 12.09 6.77 14.62
C ASP A 205 11.41 6.94 13.25
N PHE A 206 10.97 8.15 12.90
CA PHE A 206 10.37 8.45 11.59
C PHE A 206 11.38 8.33 10.44
N SER A 207 12.61 8.79 10.66
CA SER A 207 13.67 8.73 9.65
C SER A 207 14.07 7.28 9.37
N GLN A 208 14.17 6.46 10.42
CA GLN A 208 14.49 5.04 10.33
C GLN A 208 13.40 4.29 9.55
N ALA A 209 12.11 4.48 9.90
CA ALA A 209 11.00 3.86 9.18
C ALA A 209 10.99 4.24 7.68
N THR A 210 11.30 5.49 7.37
CA THR A 210 11.33 6.00 5.98
C THR A 210 12.52 5.43 5.18
N SER A 211 13.70 5.31 5.81
CA SER A 211 14.90 4.75 5.19
C SER A 211 14.72 3.26 4.84
N VAL A 212 14.14 2.49 5.75
CA VAL A 212 13.78 1.09 5.54
C VAL A 212 12.84 0.96 4.34
N LEU A 213 11.77 1.76 4.26
CA LEU A 213 10.84 1.70 3.12
C LEU A 213 11.53 1.99 1.77
N LYS A 214 12.54 2.89 1.73
CA LYS A 214 13.29 3.19 0.51
C LYS A 214 14.17 2.01 0.05
N ASP A 215 14.87 1.36 0.99
CA ASP A 215 15.73 0.21 0.67
C ASP A 215 14.92 -1.01 0.22
N TYR A 216 13.72 -1.20 0.79
CA TYR A 216 12.83 -2.29 0.42
C TYR A 216 12.11 -2.10 -0.93
N LYS A 217 12.04 -0.87 -1.48
CA LYS A 217 11.32 -0.57 -2.73
C LYS A 217 11.77 -1.43 -3.90
N LEU A 218 13.08 -1.57 -4.09
CA LEU A 218 13.64 -2.34 -5.20
C LEU A 218 13.53 -3.84 -4.96
N MET A 219 13.80 -4.29 -3.74
CA MET A 219 13.76 -5.71 -3.36
C MET A 219 12.34 -6.27 -3.42
N SER A 220 11.35 -5.51 -2.97
CA SER A 220 9.95 -5.91 -3.00
C SER A 220 9.43 -6.07 -4.42
N ASN A 221 9.77 -5.14 -5.32
CA ASN A 221 9.40 -5.26 -6.74
C ASN A 221 10.00 -6.51 -7.40
N ARG A 222 11.25 -6.88 -7.05
CA ARG A 222 11.91 -8.10 -7.54
C ARG A 222 11.23 -9.37 -7.03
N VAL A 223 10.91 -9.43 -5.75
CA VAL A 223 10.24 -10.59 -5.14
C VAL A 223 8.82 -10.75 -5.69
N LEU A 224 8.05 -9.67 -5.76
CA LEU A 224 6.67 -9.69 -6.27
C LEU A 224 6.62 -10.16 -7.73
N ALA A 225 7.53 -9.66 -8.55
CA ALA A 225 7.75 -10.06 -9.93
C ALA A 225 7.99 -11.58 -10.08
N ALA A 226 8.94 -12.13 -9.32
CA ALA A 226 9.29 -13.55 -9.40
C ALA A 226 8.15 -14.45 -8.91
N VAL A 227 7.56 -14.10 -7.75
CA VAL A 227 6.42 -14.83 -7.17
C VAL A 227 5.25 -14.87 -8.16
N PHE A 228 5.00 -13.77 -8.87
CA PHE A 228 3.93 -13.71 -9.86
C PHE A 228 4.11 -14.69 -11.02
N VAL A 229 5.30 -14.70 -11.64
CA VAL A 229 5.59 -15.59 -12.77
C VAL A 229 5.42 -17.05 -12.34
N VAL A 230 5.93 -17.41 -11.16
CA VAL A 230 5.78 -18.77 -10.60
C VAL A 230 4.30 -19.11 -10.36
N LEU A 231 3.53 -18.22 -9.73
CA LEU A 231 2.11 -18.44 -9.46
C LEU A 231 1.30 -18.64 -10.76
N LEU A 232 1.59 -17.88 -11.83
CA LEU A 232 0.91 -18.05 -13.12
C LEU A 232 1.18 -19.42 -13.75
N ILE A 233 2.43 -19.87 -13.73
CA ILE A 233 2.83 -21.18 -14.27
C ILE A 233 2.15 -22.28 -13.46
N VAL A 234 2.21 -22.20 -12.13
CA VAL A 234 1.59 -23.19 -11.23
C VAL A 234 0.08 -23.27 -11.43
N GLU A 235 -0.61 -22.13 -11.53
CA GLU A 235 -2.06 -22.10 -11.76
C GLU A 235 -2.44 -22.63 -13.15
N SER A 236 -1.63 -22.32 -14.17
CA SER A 236 -1.82 -22.85 -15.52
C SER A 236 -1.63 -24.37 -15.55
N ALA A 237 -0.62 -24.89 -14.84
CA ALA A 237 -0.37 -26.32 -14.70
C ALA A 237 -1.47 -27.04 -13.91
N ARG A 238 -1.94 -26.45 -12.80
CA ARG A 238 -3.08 -26.98 -12.02
C ARG A 238 -4.35 -27.03 -12.86
N TYR A 239 -4.63 -25.98 -13.63
CA TYR A 239 -5.76 -25.94 -14.54
C TYR A 239 -5.66 -27.05 -15.58
N LEU A 240 -4.51 -27.20 -16.25
CA LEU A 240 -4.32 -28.25 -17.25
C LEU A 240 -4.45 -29.64 -16.65
N LYS A 241 -3.84 -29.90 -15.48
CA LYS A 241 -3.98 -31.16 -14.76
C LYS A 241 -5.44 -31.47 -14.47
N SER A 242 -6.20 -30.50 -13.95
CA SER A 242 -7.64 -30.67 -13.71
C SER A 242 -8.40 -30.94 -15.00
N TYR A 243 -8.12 -30.21 -16.08
CA TYR A 243 -8.74 -30.38 -17.38
C TYR A 243 -8.57 -31.80 -17.93
N LEU A 244 -7.36 -32.37 -17.78
CA LEU A 244 -7.04 -33.73 -18.19
C LEU A 244 -7.68 -34.78 -17.27
N MET A 245 -7.69 -34.56 -15.95
CA MET A 245 -8.22 -35.51 -14.96
C MET A 245 -9.76 -35.62 -14.96
N VAL A 246 -10.48 -34.53 -15.26
CA VAL A 246 -11.96 -34.48 -15.19
C VAL A 246 -12.63 -35.51 -16.11
N VAL A 247 -12.04 -35.85 -17.27
CA VAL A 247 -12.60 -36.88 -18.17
C VAL A 247 -12.41 -38.30 -17.61
N GLN A 248 -11.29 -38.58 -16.92
CA GLN A 248 -11.08 -39.89 -16.27
C GLN A 248 -12.07 -40.16 -15.13
N VAL A 249 -12.50 -39.12 -14.40
CA VAL A 249 -13.50 -39.24 -13.33
C VAL A 249 -14.92 -39.31 -13.89
N GLN A 250 -15.25 -38.52 -14.92
CA GLN A 250 -16.57 -38.56 -15.55
C GLN A 250 -16.84 -39.90 -16.26
N ASN A 251 -15.80 -40.56 -16.80
CA ASN A 251 -15.89 -41.93 -17.33
C ASN A 251 -16.19 -42.97 -16.24
N LYS A 252 -15.78 -42.74 -14.98
CA LYS A 252 -16.13 -43.60 -13.83
C LYS A 252 -17.53 -43.31 -13.28
N ASP A 253 -17.93 -42.04 -13.20
CA ASP A 253 -19.22 -41.63 -12.65
C ASP A 253 -20.41 -41.76 -13.63
N LEU A 254 -20.16 -41.79 -14.94
CA LEU A 254 -21.19 -42.09 -15.96
C LEU A 254 -21.71 -43.53 -15.90
N VAL A 255 -21.02 -44.41 -15.16
CA VAL A 255 -21.52 -45.74 -14.79
C VAL A 255 -22.52 -45.65 -13.61
N GLN A 256 -22.58 -44.55 -12.86
CA GLN A 256 -23.27 -44.54 -11.56
C GLN A 256 -24.26 -43.39 -11.26
N ARG A 257 -24.34 -42.28 -12.00
CA ARG A 257 -25.32 -41.21 -11.64
C ARG A 257 -26.20 -40.68 -12.77
N LYS A 258 -27.52 -40.79 -12.52
CA LYS A 258 -28.63 -40.08 -13.17
C LYS A 258 -28.34 -38.57 -13.28
N ALA A 259 -28.59 -38.02 -14.46
CA ALA A 259 -28.53 -36.59 -14.73
C ALA A 259 -29.73 -35.83 -14.15
N PRO A 260 -29.54 -34.58 -13.72
CA PRO A 260 -30.52 -33.52 -13.93
C PRO A 260 -30.03 -32.54 -14.99
N ASP A 261 -30.88 -32.44 -16.02
CA ASP A 261 -31.31 -31.31 -16.84
C ASP A 261 -30.36 -30.21 -17.37
N GLY A 262 -30.72 -29.71 -18.56
CA GLY A 262 -30.30 -28.41 -19.05
C GLY A 262 -29.21 -28.40 -20.11
N GLY A 263 -29.56 -28.72 -21.35
CA GLY A 263 -28.69 -28.48 -22.49
C GLY A 263 -28.59 -27.00 -22.85
N GLN A 264 -27.37 -26.44 -22.86
CA GLN A 264 -27.12 -25.13 -23.46
C GLN A 264 -25.98 -25.22 -24.48
N ARG A 265 -26.23 -24.66 -25.68
CA ARG A 265 -25.25 -24.43 -26.76
C ARG A 265 -24.28 -23.31 -26.31
N PRO A 266 -23.07 -23.19 -26.88
CA PRO A 266 -22.16 -22.09 -26.55
C PRO A 266 -22.69 -20.79 -27.16
N SER A 267 -23.60 -20.12 -26.44
CA SER A 267 -24.01 -18.74 -26.72
C SER A 267 -23.08 -17.77 -25.98
N CYS A 268 -22.90 -16.58 -26.53
CA CYS A 268 -22.23 -15.47 -25.85
C CYS A 268 -23.07 -14.88 -24.69
N GLU A 269 -24.18 -15.52 -24.31
CA GLU A 269 -24.93 -15.16 -23.10
C GLU A 269 -24.17 -15.54 -21.83
N VAL A 270 -24.02 -14.58 -20.95
CA VAL A 270 -23.47 -14.75 -19.61
C VAL A 270 -24.55 -15.39 -18.74
N THR A 271 -24.25 -16.51 -18.09
CA THR A 271 -25.23 -17.23 -17.25
C THR A 271 -25.45 -16.47 -15.93
N GLY A 272 -26.67 -16.40 -15.39
CA GLY A 272 -26.99 -15.59 -14.19
C GLY A 272 -26.12 -15.90 -12.94
N GLN A 273 -25.60 -17.11 -12.82
CA GLN A 273 -24.65 -17.51 -11.77
C GLN A 273 -23.23 -16.95 -11.99
N GLU A 274 -22.83 -16.71 -13.24
CA GLU A 274 -21.57 -16.03 -13.57
C GLU A 274 -21.66 -14.52 -13.32
N VAL A 275 -22.85 -13.95 -13.51
CA VAL A 275 -23.16 -12.54 -13.23
C VAL A 275 -23.03 -12.23 -11.73
N THR A 276 -23.61 -13.05 -10.85
CA THR A 276 -23.50 -12.84 -9.39
C THR A 276 -22.08 -12.99 -8.84
N SER A 277 -21.30 -13.95 -9.35
CA SER A 277 -19.87 -14.09 -8.99
C SER A 277 -19.02 -12.92 -9.51
N SER A 278 -19.38 -12.37 -10.67
CA SER A 278 -18.74 -11.19 -11.25
C SER A 278 -19.03 -9.93 -10.44
N PHE A 279 -20.29 -9.72 -10.02
CA PHE A 279 -20.67 -8.59 -9.16
C PHE A 279 -19.98 -8.60 -7.80
N LEU A 280 -19.87 -9.75 -7.14
CA LEU A 280 -19.11 -9.87 -5.89
C LEU A 280 -17.63 -9.51 -6.10
N SER A 281 -17.04 -9.98 -7.20
CA SER A 281 -15.65 -9.68 -7.54
C SER A 281 -15.45 -8.19 -7.83
N LEU A 282 -16.42 -7.56 -8.51
CA LEU A 282 -16.42 -6.13 -8.79
C LEU A 282 -16.50 -5.32 -7.49
N PHE A 283 -17.44 -5.66 -6.61
CA PHE A 283 -17.61 -4.99 -5.31
C PHE A 283 -16.33 -5.04 -4.46
N LEU A 284 -15.68 -6.21 -4.36
CA LEU A 284 -14.43 -6.34 -3.60
C LEU A 284 -13.29 -5.51 -4.19
N VAL A 285 -13.18 -5.47 -5.52
CA VAL A 285 -12.18 -4.65 -6.22
C VAL A 285 -12.45 -3.16 -5.98
N THR A 286 -13.71 -2.73 -6.07
CA THR A 286 -14.12 -1.35 -5.78
C THR A 286 -13.80 -0.97 -4.34
N LEU A 287 -14.14 -1.80 -3.35
CA LEU A 287 -13.84 -1.53 -1.94
C LEU A 287 -12.33 -1.34 -1.71
N HIS A 288 -11.50 -2.18 -2.35
CA HIS A 288 -10.06 -2.06 -2.26
C HIS A 288 -9.58 -0.72 -2.82
N TYR A 289 -10.05 -0.31 -4.00
CA TYR A 289 -9.66 0.96 -4.60
C TYR A 289 -10.20 2.18 -3.86
N VAL A 290 -11.37 2.09 -3.23
CA VAL A 290 -11.86 3.14 -2.33
C VAL A 290 -10.92 3.31 -1.14
N SER A 291 -10.45 2.23 -0.51
CA SER A 291 -9.46 2.32 0.57
C SER A 291 -8.15 2.98 0.11
N MET A 292 -7.68 2.64 -1.09
CA MET A 292 -6.48 3.24 -1.68
C MET A 292 -6.68 4.73 -2.02
N LEU A 293 -7.86 5.09 -2.54
CA LEU A 293 -8.24 6.49 -2.80
C LEU A 293 -8.26 7.31 -1.52
N LEU A 294 -8.77 6.77 -0.42
CA LEU A 294 -8.75 7.44 0.88
C LEU A 294 -7.31 7.73 1.34
N LEU A 295 -6.38 6.79 1.14
CA LEU A 295 -4.97 7.01 1.49
C LEU A 295 -4.29 8.05 0.59
N LEU A 296 -4.61 8.09 -0.71
CA LEU A 296 -4.14 9.15 -1.61
C LEU A 296 -4.71 10.52 -1.23
N LEU A 297 -5.99 10.56 -0.87
CA LEU A 297 -6.63 11.78 -0.41
C LEU A 297 -6.01 12.26 0.90
N MET A 298 -5.67 11.35 1.82
CA MET A 298 -4.95 11.69 3.04
C MET A 298 -3.58 12.31 2.75
N ASP A 299 -2.80 11.80 1.79
CA ASP A 299 -1.53 12.42 1.40
C ASP A 299 -1.71 13.84 0.87
N TYR A 300 -2.73 14.06 0.04
CA TYR A 300 -3.07 15.39 -0.46
C TYR A 300 -3.51 16.34 0.67
N ILE A 301 -4.36 15.86 1.58
CA ILE A 301 -4.81 16.63 2.75
C ILE A 301 -3.62 16.99 3.65
N VAL A 302 -2.77 16.01 3.98
CA VAL A 302 -1.58 16.23 4.82
C VAL A 302 -0.67 17.28 4.17
N TYR A 303 -0.38 17.16 2.87
CA TYR A 303 0.43 18.14 2.15
C TYR A 303 -0.13 19.56 2.28
N HIS A 304 -1.43 19.76 2.04
CA HIS A 304 -2.06 21.09 2.15
C HIS A 304 -2.10 21.61 3.59
N ILE A 305 -2.37 20.75 4.56
CA ILE A 305 -2.31 21.11 5.98
C ILE A 305 -0.90 21.59 6.32
N VAL A 306 0.15 20.87 5.90
CA VAL A 306 1.55 21.23 6.18
C VAL A 306 1.92 22.55 5.51
N GLN A 307 1.44 22.82 4.29
CA GLN A 307 1.66 24.11 3.61
C GLN A 307 1.06 25.30 4.36
N ILE A 308 -0.03 25.11 5.10
CA ILE A 308 -0.66 26.16 5.91
C ILE A 308 0.02 26.29 7.27
N ILE A 309 0.28 25.14 7.91
CA ILE A 309 0.79 25.07 9.29
C ILE A 309 2.25 25.51 9.39
N VAL A 310 3.11 25.14 8.44
CA VAL A 310 4.55 25.46 8.50
C VAL A 310 4.79 26.97 8.54
N PRO A 311 4.28 27.79 7.60
CA PRO A 311 4.42 29.24 7.68
C PRO A 311 3.84 29.82 8.97
N TRP A 312 2.66 29.34 9.40
CA TRP A 312 2.02 29.80 10.63
C TRP A 312 2.88 29.59 11.88
N PHE A 313 3.59 28.46 11.99
CA PHE A 313 4.52 28.22 13.10
C PHE A 313 5.81 29.03 13.01
N MET A 314 6.27 29.35 11.80
CA MET A 314 7.44 30.21 11.60
C MET A 314 7.16 31.67 11.96
N ASP A 315 5.91 32.12 11.76
CA ASP A 315 5.46 33.49 12.05
C ASP A 315 4.83 33.64 13.47
N PHE A 316 5.06 32.69 14.38
CA PHE A 316 4.43 32.71 15.69
C PHE A 316 4.97 33.89 16.54
N PRO A 317 4.10 34.79 17.04
CA PRO A 317 4.56 36.00 17.72
C PRO A 317 5.23 35.69 19.06
N PRO A 318 6.19 36.53 19.51
CA PRO A 318 6.75 36.41 20.84
C PRO A 318 5.65 36.56 21.89
N THR A 319 5.65 35.69 22.89
CA THR A 319 4.67 35.72 23.99
C THR A 319 5.34 36.28 25.24
N SER A 320 4.61 37.06 26.03
CA SER A 320 5.10 37.60 27.29
C SER A 320 4.58 36.80 28.48
N ALA A 321 5.43 36.49 29.45
CA ALA A 321 5.00 36.02 30.76
C ALA A 321 5.14 37.13 31.79
N VAL A 322 4.25 37.10 32.78
CA VAL A 322 4.26 38.00 33.92
C VAL A 322 4.22 37.17 35.19
N ILE A 323 5.16 37.41 36.10
CA ILE A 323 5.08 36.97 37.48
C ILE A 323 4.71 38.20 38.31
N SER A 324 3.51 38.19 38.88
CA SER A 324 3.07 39.19 39.85
C SER A 324 3.38 38.66 41.25
N VAL A 325 4.26 39.34 41.97
CA VAL A 325 4.52 39.05 43.37
C VAL A 325 3.78 40.07 44.22
N ASP A 326 2.86 39.58 45.03
CA ASP A 326 2.17 40.35 46.05
C ASP A 326 2.51 39.77 47.43
N TYR A 327 3.12 40.58 48.28
CA TYR A 327 3.63 40.18 49.58
C TYR A 327 3.33 41.25 50.61
N THR A 328 2.49 40.91 51.59
CA THR A 328 2.11 41.80 52.69
C THR A 328 2.54 41.18 54.02
N VAL A 329 3.23 41.97 54.85
CA VAL A 329 3.58 41.57 56.21
C VAL A 329 2.75 42.39 57.16
N SER A 330 1.89 41.73 57.93
CA SER A 330 1.17 42.37 59.03
C SER A 330 1.77 41.94 60.37
N TRP A 331 1.96 42.92 61.25
CA TRP A 331 2.30 42.72 62.64
C TRP A 331 1.02 42.61 63.46
N PHE A 332 0.90 41.51 64.19
CA PHE A 332 -0.16 41.27 65.13
C PHE A 332 0.43 41.07 66.53
N PRO A 333 0.25 42.01 67.46
CA PRO A 333 0.64 41.84 68.86
C PRO A 333 -0.46 41.11 69.66
N PRO A 334 -0.28 39.82 70.02
CA PRO A 334 -1.36 39.04 70.65
C PRO A 334 -1.78 39.57 72.03
N VAL A 335 -0.84 40.18 72.76
CA VAL A 335 -1.05 40.74 74.10
C VAL A 335 -2.01 41.94 74.06
N LEU A 336 -2.00 42.73 72.99
CA LEU A 336 -2.89 43.89 72.80
C LEU A 336 -4.35 43.48 72.48
N CYS A 337 -4.59 42.21 72.14
CA CYS A 337 -5.93 41.69 71.88
C CYS A 337 -6.61 41.05 73.10
N LEU A 338 -5.96 41.07 74.27
CA LEU A 338 -6.59 40.73 75.56
C LEU A 338 -7.65 41.80 75.97
N LEU A 339 -7.58 43.00 75.40
CA LEU A 339 -8.55 44.08 75.53
C LEU A 339 -9.21 44.35 74.16
N PRO A 340 -10.52 44.10 73.96
CA PRO A 340 -11.17 44.15 72.65
C PRO A 340 -11.02 45.49 71.92
N LYS A 341 -10.90 46.61 72.66
CA LYS A 341 -10.77 47.96 72.11
C LYS A 341 -9.35 48.32 71.65
N SER A 342 -8.35 47.51 71.97
CA SER A 342 -6.92 47.78 71.68
C SER A 342 -6.31 46.80 70.68
N CYS A 343 -7.11 45.86 70.19
CA CYS A 343 -6.70 44.90 69.18
C CYS A 343 -6.64 45.58 67.81
N TYR A 344 -5.43 45.77 67.28
CA TYR A 344 -5.24 46.22 65.90
C TYR A 344 -4.06 45.49 65.27
N SER A 345 -4.20 45.12 64.00
CA SER A 345 -3.11 44.64 63.16
C SER A 345 -2.46 45.83 62.45
N ARG A 346 -1.13 45.88 62.41
CA ARG A 346 -0.39 46.92 61.70
C ARG A 346 0.33 46.33 60.51
N GLU A 347 0.06 46.81 59.31
CA GLU A 347 0.87 46.46 58.14
C GLU A 347 2.29 47.04 58.27
N LEU A 348 3.30 46.18 58.15
CA LEU A 348 4.73 46.50 58.26
C LEU A 348 5.34 46.82 56.90
N THR A 349 5.02 46.02 55.89
CA THR A 349 5.41 46.25 54.50
C THR A 349 4.38 45.63 53.55
N SER A 350 4.26 46.24 52.39
CA SER A 350 3.40 45.84 51.27
C SER A 350 4.25 45.92 50.01
N PHE A 351 4.51 44.77 49.39
CA PHE A 351 5.33 44.65 48.20
C PHE A 351 4.50 44.08 47.07
N HIS A 352 4.28 44.91 46.05
CA HIS A 352 3.66 44.47 44.81
C HIS A 352 4.58 44.81 43.64
N LYS A 353 4.99 43.80 42.88
CA LYS A 353 5.82 44.00 41.69
C LYS A 353 5.53 42.96 40.61
N ASP A 354 5.36 43.45 39.40
CA ASP A 354 5.20 42.65 38.20
C ASP A 354 6.54 42.50 37.48
N TYR A 355 6.94 41.26 37.23
CA TYR A 355 8.14 40.92 36.46
C TYR A 355 7.69 40.38 35.12
N ARG A 356 7.97 41.12 34.05
CA ARG A 356 7.60 40.76 32.68
C ARG A 356 8.83 40.32 31.92
N TRP A 357 8.69 39.27 31.12
CA TRP A 357 9.71 38.88 30.16
C TRP A 357 9.08 38.22 28.94
N ASP A 358 9.72 38.41 27.79
CA ASP A 358 9.22 37.93 26.51
C ASP A 358 9.98 36.67 26.08
N PHE A 359 9.25 35.71 25.54
CA PHE A 359 9.81 34.54 24.88
C PHE A 359 9.53 34.62 23.40
N SER A 360 10.60 34.73 22.61
CA SER A 360 10.50 34.55 21.18
C SER A 360 10.71 33.09 20.83
N PRO A 361 9.85 32.48 19.99
CA PRO A 361 10.30 31.36 19.19
C PRO A 361 11.43 31.89 18.28
N GLU A 362 12.53 31.16 18.16
CA GLU A 362 13.63 31.44 17.21
C GLU A 362 13.60 30.41 16.07
N PRO A 363 12.55 30.38 15.22
CA PRO A 363 12.39 29.34 14.21
C PRO A 363 13.29 29.56 12.98
N GLU A 364 13.98 30.70 12.85
CA GLU A 364 14.71 31.13 11.65
C GLU A 364 15.83 30.18 11.19
N LEU A 365 16.31 29.28 12.05
CA LEU A 365 17.31 28.26 11.68
C LEU A 365 16.71 26.94 11.19
N CYS A 366 15.38 26.79 11.17
CA CYS A 366 14.74 25.52 10.83
C CYS A 366 14.54 25.36 9.31
N HIS A 367 15.45 24.66 8.64
CA HIS A 367 15.26 24.33 7.23
C HIS A 367 14.30 23.15 7.08
N VAL A 368 13.10 23.42 6.53
CA VAL A 368 12.06 22.42 6.36
C VAL A 368 11.59 22.38 4.91
N THR A 369 11.61 21.19 4.33
CA THR A 369 11.18 20.91 2.95
C THR A 369 9.90 20.08 2.96
N THR A 370 8.86 20.56 2.28
CA THR A 370 7.63 19.81 2.02
C THR A 370 7.77 19.00 0.73
N SER A 371 7.00 17.92 0.61
CA SER A 371 7.05 17.01 -0.53
C SER A 371 5.65 16.88 -1.16
N PRO A 372 5.42 17.42 -2.37
CA PRO A 372 4.12 17.31 -3.03
C PRO A 372 3.83 15.87 -3.50
N PRO A 373 2.56 15.44 -3.52
CA PRO A 373 2.18 14.14 -4.07
C PRO A 373 2.61 13.99 -5.53
N ASN A 374 3.20 12.85 -5.88
CA ASN A 374 3.73 12.63 -7.23
C ASN A 374 2.59 12.31 -8.23
N PRO A 375 2.37 13.13 -9.27
CA PRO A 375 1.28 12.93 -10.23
C PRO A 375 1.46 11.64 -11.05
N GLY A 376 2.70 11.22 -11.32
CA GLY A 376 2.99 9.98 -12.02
C GLY A 376 2.53 8.74 -11.25
N VAL A 377 2.60 8.77 -9.91
CA VAL A 377 2.11 7.67 -9.05
C VAL A 377 0.58 7.58 -9.12
N VAL A 378 -0.10 8.73 -9.09
CA VAL A 378 -1.57 8.80 -9.22
C VAL A 378 -2.03 8.26 -10.58
N LEU A 379 -1.37 8.67 -11.66
CA LEU A 379 -1.66 8.17 -13.02
C LEU A 379 -1.43 6.67 -13.13
N LEU A 380 -0.31 6.16 -12.60
CA LEU A 380 -0.01 4.73 -12.60
C LEU A 380 -1.07 3.93 -11.83
N LEU A 381 -1.47 4.38 -10.64
CA LEU A 381 -2.52 3.74 -9.86
C LEU A 381 -3.85 3.76 -10.62
N GLY A 382 -4.24 4.89 -11.20
CA GLY A 382 -5.45 5.00 -12.02
C GLY A 382 -5.46 4.00 -13.19
N PHE A 383 -4.33 3.83 -13.89
CA PHE A 383 -4.19 2.82 -14.95
C PHE A 383 -4.35 1.39 -14.41
N LEU A 384 -3.71 1.06 -13.29
CA LEU A 384 -3.85 -0.26 -12.66
C LEU A 384 -5.30 -0.55 -12.24
N TRP A 385 -6.04 0.48 -11.81
CA TRP A 385 -7.44 0.36 -11.42
C TRP A 385 -8.31 0.04 -12.63
N ILE A 386 -8.19 0.82 -13.71
CA ILE A 386 -8.90 0.59 -14.97
C ILE A 386 -8.59 -0.82 -15.48
N LEU A 387 -7.32 -1.22 -15.51
CA LEU A 387 -6.91 -2.53 -15.96
C LEU A 387 -7.56 -3.65 -15.12
N SER A 388 -7.62 -3.50 -13.80
CA SER A 388 -8.26 -4.47 -12.91
C SER A 388 -9.76 -4.60 -13.14
N TYR A 389 -10.46 -3.49 -13.39
CA TYR A 389 -11.87 -3.50 -13.79
C TYR A 389 -12.04 -4.20 -15.15
N CYS A 390 -11.20 -3.90 -16.13
CA CYS A 390 -11.21 -4.59 -17.43
C CYS A 390 -11.01 -6.11 -17.26
N LEU A 391 -10.13 -6.54 -16.35
CA LEU A 391 -9.90 -7.96 -16.07
C LEU A 391 -11.12 -8.69 -15.48
N VAL A 392 -12.05 -8.00 -14.82
CA VAL A 392 -13.31 -8.62 -14.37
C VAL A 392 -14.14 -9.08 -15.57
N PHE A 393 -14.27 -8.23 -16.58
CA PHE A 393 -15.00 -8.55 -17.81
C PHE A 393 -14.25 -9.56 -18.68
N LEU A 394 -12.92 -9.40 -18.79
CA LEU A 394 -12.08 -10.31 -19.56
C LEU A 394 -11.99 -11.71 -18.94
N GLU A 395 -12.30 -11.88 -17.64
CA GLU A 395 -12.23 -13.18 -16.97
C GLU A 395 -13.10 -14.26 -17.66
N VAL A 396 -14.29 -13.89 -18.14
CA VAL A 396 -15.20 -14.81 -18.84
C VAL A 396 -14.56 -15.28 -20.15
N TYR A 397 -13.99 -14.34 -20.91
CA TYR A 397 -13.31 -14.64 -22.17
C TYR A 397 -12.01 -15.42 -21.94
N ALA A 398 -11.26 -15.09 -20.89
CA ALA A 398 -10.06 -15.80 -20.49
C ALA A 398 -10.35 -17.26 -20.14
N LYS A 399 -11.45 -17.55 -19.42
CA LYS A 399 -11.90 -18.92 -19.14
C LYS A 399 -12.23 -19.69 -20.43
N ARG A 400 -12.96 -19.06 -21.36
CA ARG A 400 -13.28 -19.66 -22.67
C ARG A 400 -12.01 -19.92 -23.49
N LEU A 401 -11.08 -18.96 -23.50
CA LEU A 401 -9.80 -19.07 -24.20
C LEU A 401 -8.93 -20.19 -23.63
N ARG A 402 -8.83 -20.32 -22.29
CA ARG A 402 -8.11 -21.43 -21.65
C ARG A 402 -8.64 -22.80 -22.07
N ARG A 403 -9.97 -22.93 -22.15
CA ARG A 403 -10.60 -24.17 -22.65
C ARG A 403 -10.26 -24.41 -24.11
N ASN A 404 -10.38 -23.40 -24.98
CA ASN A 404 -10.08 -23.53 -26.40
C ASN A 404 -8.61 -23.91 -26.65
N ILE A 405 -7.68 -23.31 -25.91
CA ILE A 405 -6.25 -23.67 -25.95
C ILE A 405 -6.06 -25.12 -25.52
N SER A 406 -6.63 -25.52 -24.39
CA SER A 406 -6.48 -26.91 -23.91
C SER A 406 -7.06 -27.92 -24.90
N ALA A 407 -8.21 -27.61 -25.50
CA ALA A 407 -8.86 -28.43 -26.51
C ALA A 407 -8.06 -28.53 -27.83
N SER A 408 -7.37 -27.45 -28.24
CA SER A 408 -6.53 -27.52 -29.45
C SER A 408 -5.28 -28.37 -29.23
N PHE A 409 -4.71 -28.35 -28.02
CA PHE A 409 -3.55 -29.18 -27.67
C PHE A 409 -3.93 -30.65 -27.46
N PHE A 410 -5.08 -30.93 -26.83
CA PHE A 410 -5.54 -32.28 -26.49
C PHE A 410 -6.87 -32.58 -27.19
N ARG A 411 -6.83 -32.76 -28.52
CA ARG A 411 -8.03 -32.93 -29.36
C ARG A 411 -8.81 -34.20 -29.02
N GLU A 412 -8.14 -35.34 -28.87
CA GLU A 412 -8.76 -36.62 -28.52
C GLU A 412 -9.62 -36.50 -27.24
N GLN A 413 -9.09 -35.80 -26.23
CA GLN A 413 -9.77 -35.58 -24.96
C GLN A 413 -11.06 -34.75 -25.09
N GLU A 414 -11.08 -33.76 -25.98
CA GLU A 414 -12.28 -32.93 -26.21
C GLU A 414 -13.30 -33.65 -27.11
N GLU A 415 -12.85 -34.52 -28.02
CA GLU A 415 -13.70 -35.40 -28.83
C GLU A 415 -14.45 -36.41 -27.96
N GLU A 416 -13.76 -37.08 -27.03
CA GLU A 416 -14.40 -37.98 -26.05
C GLU A 416 -15.46 -37.25 -25.20
N ARG A 417 -15.12 -36.05 -24.70
CA ARG A 417 -16.06 -35.23 -23.92
C ARG A 417 -17.29 -34.83 -24.74
N SER A 418 -17.10 -34.48 -26.00
CA SER A 418 -18.19 -34.07 -26.91
C SER A 418 -19.10 -35.25 -27.27
N GLY A 419 -18.52 -36.43 -27.51
CA GLY A 419 -19.25 -37.67 -27.77
C GLY A 419 -20.09 -38.14 -26.58
N GLY A 420 -19.54 -38.08 -25.36
CA GLY A 420 -20.28 -38.40 -24.13
C GLY A 420 -21.50 -37.50 -23.92
N LEU A 421 -21.37 -36.21 -24.21
CA LEU A 421 -22.47 -35.25 -24.09
C LEU A 421 -23.59 -35.49 -25.12
N GLN A 422 -23.24 -35.80 -26.37
CA GLN A 422 -24.22 -36.18 -27.40
C GLN A 422 -24.97 -37.46 -27.04
N ARG A 423 -24.25 -38.48 -26.56
CA ARG A 423 -24.86 -39.75 -26.11
C ARG A 423 -25.83 -39.55 -24.96
N ASN A 424 -25.50 -38.68 -24.01
CA ASN A 424 -26.39 -38.34 -22.89
C ASN A 424 -27.62 -37.56 -23.34
N ARG A 425 -27.48 -36.57 -24.24
CA ARG A 425 -28.63 -35.86 -24.83
C ARG A 425 -29.57 -36.82 -25.58
N GLY A 426 -29.03 -37.79 -26.31
CA GLY A 426 -29.82 -38.83 -26.97
C GLY A 426 -30.60 -39.71 -25.99
N LYS A 427 -29.99 -40.09 -24.85
CA LYS A 427 -30.66 -40.84 -23.79
C LYS A 427 -31.79 -40.04 -23.11
N VAL A 428 -31.54 -38.77 -22.80
CA VAL A 428 -32.56 -37.88 -22.20
C VAL A 428 -33.72 -37.65 -23.15
N GLY A 429 -33.46 -37.44 -24.45
CA GLY A 429 -34.51 -37.32 -25.47
C GLY A 429 -35.36 -38.58 -25.60
N LYS A 430 -34.75 -39.77 -25.57
CA LYS A 430 -35.48 -41.05 -25.56
C LYS A 430 -36.32 -41.23 -24.30
N MET A 431 -35.79 -40.91 -23.12
CA MET A 431 -36.54 -40.97 -21.86
C MET A 431 -37.75 -40.02 -21.86
N LYS A 432 -37.59 -38.81 -22.39
CA LYS A 432 -38.68 -37.83 -22.49
C LYS A 432 -39.79 -38.33 -23.43
N LYS A 433 -39.42 -38.81 -24.62
CA LYS A 433 -40.37 -39.40 -25.58
C LYS A 433 -41.13 -40.61 -25.01
N ASN A 434 -40.46 -41.46 -24.23
CA ASN A 434 -41.10 -42.60 -23.59
C ASN A 434 -42.06 -42.19 -22.47
N LYS A 435 -41.74 -41.11 -21.76
CA LYS A 435 -42.60 -40.54 -20.71
C LYS A 435 -43.84 -39.89 -21.30
N ASP A 436 -43.68 -39.14 -22.40
CA ASP A 436 -44.77 -38.49 -23.13
C ASP A 436 -45.72 -39.54 -23.76
N MET A 437 -45.17 -40.66 -24.27
CA MET A 437 -45.96 -41.78 -24.81
C MET A 437 -46.75 -42.53 -23.71
N LEU A 438 -46.17 -42.71 -22.52
CA LEU A 438 -46.89 -43.30 -21.38
C LEU A 438 -48.06 -42.41 -20.92
N SER A 439 -47.87 -41.09 -20.86
CA SER A 439 -48.94 -40.15 -20.49
C SER A 439 -50.10 -40.12 -21.49
N PHE A 440 -49.86 -40.41 -22.77
CA PHE A 440 -50.90 -40.50 -23.80
C PHE A 440 -51.73 -41.80 -23.74
N VAL A 441 -51.22 -42.86 -23.12
CA VAL A 441 -51.91 -44.16 -22.97
C VAL A 441 -52.70 -44.25 -21.65
N THR A 442 -52.51 -43.28 -20.74
CA THR A 442 -53.17 -43.25 -19.42
C THR A 442 -54.33 -42.24 -19.34
N LEU A 443 -54.73 -41.67 -20.48
CA LEU A 443 -55.91 -40.83 -20.71
C LEU A 443 -56.84 -41.60 -21.66
#